data_AF-A0A2V8K1R6-F1
#
_entry.id   AF-A0A2V8K1R6-F1
#
_cell.length_a   1.000
_cell.length_b   1.000
_cell.length_c   1.000
_cell.angle_alpha   90.00
_cell.angle_beta   90.00
_cell.angle_gamma   90.00
#
_symmetry.space_group_name_H-M   'P 1'
#
loop_
_entity.id
_entity.type
_entity.pdbx_description
1 polymer ?
#
loop_
_entity_poly.entity_id
_entity_poly.type
_entity_poly.pdbx_seq_one_letter_code
_entity_poly.pdbx_strand_id
1 'polypeptide(L)'
;MVHPQIAAFARLAKDNTPPVRTIAGQKTKISRTMHGFGYDAIHDEIVVNSALAQSILTFRGGANGEEPPIRVIQGPHTKIIGTAYAANDKVGIDPANNEILLPTGTGGGGGRGGDNGTVPNAILVFAREANGDVAPKRILSGPDTQIRGVASVAVDPVRNLLFANVAGKMLIFDRTASGNTKPKAVITGPKSSMGNISTIQTYPPKGLIIGACTGGAICAWSVNDNGDVPPRYKIPAEQLISYTIFGVALDPVHKEIILPAAGHRMPRPPSGLMNAAVTFSWPEIFE
;
A
#
# COMPACT_ATOMS: atom_id res chain seq x y z
N MET A 1 -21.07 -18.92 -0.84
CA MET A 1 -20.11 -18.39 0.15
C MET A 1 -19.17 -17.45 -0.57
N VAL A 2 -18.90 -16.26 -0.05
CA VAL A 2 -17.96 -15.31 -0.67
C VAL A 2 -16.54 -15.75 -0.30
N HIS A 3 -15.73 -16.11 -1.28
CA HIS A 3 -14.32 -16.43 -1.09
C HIS A 3 -13.47 -15.16 -1.25
N PRO A 4 -12.38 -15.00 -0.50
CA PRO A 4 -11.43 -13.92 -0.77
C PRO A 4 -10.86 -14.09 -2.18
N GLN A 5 -10.77 -12.99 -2.91
CA GLN A 5 -10.38 -13.01 -4.32
C GLN A 5 -9.63 -11.74 -4.71
N ILE A 6 -8.77 -11.89 -5.72
CA ILE A 6 -8.23 -10.78 -6.50
C ILE A 6 -8.93 -10.82 -7.83
N ALA A 7 -9.65 -9.75 -8.17
CA ALA A 7 -10.45 -9.67 -9.39
C ALA A 7 -9.81 -8.64 -10.33
N ALA A 8 -9.68 -9.01 -11.61
CA ALA A 8 -9.26 -8.09 -12.66
C ALA A 8 -10.47 -7.73 -13.52
N PHE A 9 -10.61 -6.44 -13.82
CA PHE A 9 -11.66 -5.90 -14.68
C PHE A 9 -11.02 -5.24 -15.90
N ALA A 10 -11.75 -5.18 -17.01
CA ALA A 10 -11.33 -4.34 -18.13
C ALA A 10 -11.28 -2.87 -17.68
N ARG A 11 -10.31 -2.08 -18.19
CA ARG A 11 -10.16 -0.66 -17.80
C ARG A 11 -11.45 0.15 -18.03
N LEU A 12 -12.16 -0.15 -19.12
CA LEU A 12 -13.41 0.51 -19.50
C LEU A 12 -14.66 -0.24 -19.00
N ALA A 13 -14.49 -1.17 -18.05
CA ALA A 13 -15.61 -1.84 -17.40
C ALA A 13 -16.56 -0.80 -16.80
N LYS A 14 -17.86 -1.02 -17.01
CA LYS A 14 -18.94 -0.20 -16.44
C LYS A 14 -19.64 -0.97 -15.34
N ASP A 15 -20.71 -0.39 -14.81
CA ASP A 15 -21.53 -0.96 -13.75
C ASP A 15 -21.86 -2.44 -14.00
N ASN A 16 -21.65 -3.26 -12.97
CA ASN A 16 -21.92 -4.70 -12.97
C ASN A 16 -21.19 -5.53 -14.06
N THR A 17 -20.14 -4.97 -14.69
CA THR A 17 -19.29 -5.77 -15.60
C THR A 17 -18.59 -6.87 -14.78
N PRO A 18 -18.73 -8.16 -15.14
CA PRO A 18 -18.03 -9.22 -14.44
C PRO A 18 -16.51 -9.09 -14.60
N PRO A 19 -15.72 -9.58 -13.64
CA PRO A 19 -14.27 -9.61 -13.79
C PRO A 19 -13.87 -10.48 -14.99
N VAL A 20 -12.85 -10.06 -15.72
CA VAL A 20 -12.29 -10.83 -16.84
C VAL A 20 -11.45 -12.02 -16.36
N ARG A 21 -10.96 -11.96 -15.13
CA ARG A 21 -10.33 -13.07 -14.41
C ARG A 21 -10.40 -12.85 -12.91
N THR A 22 -10.37 -13.94 -12.16
CA THR A 22 -10.33 -13.92 -10.69
C THR A 22 -9.31 -14.92 -10.19
N ILE A 23 -8.55 -14.55 -9.17
CA ILE A 23 -7.68 -15.46 -8.42
C ILE A 23 -8.40 -15.74 -7.10
N ALA A 24 -8.89 -16.96 -6.92
CA ALA A 24 -9.69 -17.35 -5.75
C ALA A 24 -9.61 -18.86 -5.50
N GLY A 25 -10.07 -19.30 -4.33
CA GLY A 25 -10.13 -20.73 -3.99
C GLY A 25 -8.90 -21.23 -3.23
N GLN A 26 -8.97 -22.45 -2.73
CA GLN A 26 -8.09 -22.92 -1.65
C GLN A 26 -6.62 -23.01 -2.08
N LYS A 27 -6.35 -23.40 -3.34
CA LYS A 27 -4.99 -23.57 -3.86
C LYS A 27 -4.21 -22.26 -3.97
N THR A 28 -4.91 -21.13 -4.06
CA THR A 28 -4.29 -19.80 -4.12
C THR A 28 -3.64 -19.40 -2.80
N LYS A 29 -4.05 -20.00 -1.68
CA LYS A 29 -3.62 -19.63 -0.31
C LYS A 29 -3.95 -18.18 0.09
N ILE A 30 -4.72 -17.46 -0.73
CA ILE A 30 -5.23 -16.12 -0.42
C ILE A 30 -6.12 -16.22 0.83
N SER A 31 -5.88 -15.33 1.80
CA SER A 31 -6.67 -15.26 3.03
C SER A 31 -7.62 -14.06 3.01
N ARG A 32 -8.57 -14.03 3.94
CA ARG A 32 -9.59 -12.97 4.01
C ARG A 32 -9.05 -11.58 4.39
N THR A 33 -7.85 -11.50 4.94
CA THR A 33 -7.26 -10.26 5.49
C THR A 33 -6.14 -9.77 4.57
N MET A 34 -6.52 -9.31 3.37
CA MET A 34 -5.61 -8.68 2.39
C MET A 34 -6.07 -7.25 2.15
N HIS A 35 -5.49 -6.29 2.87
CA HIS A 35 -5.87 -4.88 2.74
C HIS A 35 -4.97 -4.10 1.75
N GLY A 36 -4.15 -4.81 0.97
CA GLY A 36 -3.29 -4.26 -0.06
C GLY A 36 -2.65 -5.37 -0.90
N PHE A 37 -2.18 -5.02 -2.09
CA PHE A 37 -1.31 -5.83 -2.94
C PHE A 37 -0.51 -4.88 -3.84
N GLY A 38 0.62 -5.35 -4.36
CA GLY A 38 1.41 -4.67 -5.38
C GLY A 38 1.32 -5.40 -6.71
N TYR A 39 1.32 -4.66 -7.81
CA TYR A 39 1.50 -5.22 -9.15
C TYR A 39 2.83 -4.79 -9.74
N ASP A 40 3.72 -5.75 -9.93
CA ASP A 40 5.00 -5.57 -10.60
C ASP A 40 4.77 -5.60 -12.11
N ALA A 41 4.70 -4.41 -12.72
CA ALA A 41 4.52 -4.26 -14.16
C ALA A 41 5.76 -4.62 -14.99
N ILE A 42 6.97 -4.69 -14.38
CA ILE A 42 8.20 -5.04 -15.09
C ILE A 42 8.27 -6.56 -15.31
N HIS A 43 7.88 -7.33 -14.30
CA HIS A 43 7.96 -8.79 -14.30
C HIS A 43 6.62 -9.50 -14.51
N ASP A 44 5.53 -8.74 -14.63
CA ASP A 44 4.15 -9.23 -14.67
C ASP A 44 3.83 -10.14 -13.48
N GLU A 45 3.86 -9.59 -12.26
CA GLU A 45 3.60 -10.34 -11.03
C GLU A 45 2.69 -9.59 -10.06
N ILE A 46 1.86 -10.34 -9.33
CA ILE A 46 1.01 -9.79 -8.27
C ILE A 46 1.58 -10.26 -6.93
N VAL A 47 1.96 -9.32 -6.08
CA VAL A 47 2.52 -9.59 -4.74
C VAL A 47 1.49 -9.22 -3.69
N VAL A 48 1.18 -10.17 -2.82
CA VAL A 48 0.05 -10.10 -1.90
C VAL A 48 0.51 -10.49 -0.51
N ASN A 49 0.21 -9.67 0.49
CA ASN A 49 0.42 -10.04 1.88
C ASN A 49 -0.70 -10.94 2.40
N SER A 50 -0.38 -11.85 3.32
CA SER A 50 -1.36 -12.62 4.09
C SER A 50 -1.03 -12.49 5.57
N ALA A 51 -1.70 -11.55 6.26
CA ALA A 51 -1.39 -11.22 7.64
C ALA A 51 -1.59 -12.41 8.59
N LEU A 52 -2.71 -13.14 8.45
CA LEU A 52 -3.03 -14.30 9.28
C LEU A 52 -2.09 -15.48 9.05
N ALA A 53 -1.61 -15.65 7.82
CA ALA A 53 -0.63 -16.69 7.49
C ALA A 53 0.82 -16.23 7.73
N GLN A 54 1.04 -14.96 8.08
CA GLN A 54 2.36 -14.36 8.20
C GLN A 54 3.23 -14.66 6.98
N SER A 55 2.69 -14.39 5.79
CA SER A 55 3.35 -14.72 4.53
C SER A 55 3.21 -13.64 3.47
N ILE A 56 4.09 -13.70 2.47
CA ILE A 56 3.96 -13.00 1.20
C ILE A 56 3.72 -14.05 0.12
N LEU A 57 2.67 -13.86 -0.66
CA LEU A 57 2.31 -14.68 -1.81
C LEU A 57 2.65 -13.91 -3.07
N THR A 58 3.30 -14.56 -4.03
CA THR A 58 3.52 -13.98 -5.37
C THR A 58 2.85 -14.84 -6.41
N PHE A 59 2.08 -14.22 -7.29
CA PHE A 59 1.41 -14.84 -8.43
C PHE A 59 1.96 -14.28 -9.73
N ARG A 60 1.84 -15.04 -10.82
CA ARG A 60 1.97 -14.47 -12.18
C ARG A 60 0.87 -13.44 -12.37
N GLY A 61 1.13 -12.37 -13.10
CA GLY A 61 0.15 -11.31 -13.35
C GLY A 61 -1.07 -11.82 -14.10
N GLY A 62 -0.87 -12.76 -15.02
CA GLY A 62 -1.93 -13.50 -15.71
C GLY A 62 -2.59 -14.66 -14.94
N ALA A 63 -2.34 -14.85 -13.64
CA ALA A 63 -2.96 -15.93 -12.87
C ALA A 63 -4.51 -15.83 -12.84
N ASN A 64 -5.18 -16.97 -12.95
CA ASN A 64 -6.65 -17.07 -12.97
C ASN A 64 -7.16 -18.33 -12.24
N GLY A 65 -8.42 -18.33 -11.84
CA GLY A 65 -9.04 -19.43 -11.10
C GLY A 65 -8.31 -19.72 -9.79
N GLU A 66 -8.06 -21.01 -9.55
CA GLU A 66 -7.35 -21.50 -8.36
C GLU A 66 -5.83 -21.68 -8.57
N GLU A 67 -5.22 -20.94 -9.49
CA GLU A 67 -3.78 -21.05 -9.71
C GLU A 67 -2.97 -20.76 -8.41
N PRO A 68 -2.05 -21.64 -8.00
CA PRO A 68 -1.26 -21.44 -6.81
C PRO A 68 -0.23 -20.31 -6.99
N PRO A 69 0.24 -19.67 -5.90
CA PRO A 69 1.31 -18.70 -5.97
C PRO A 69 2.60 -19.37 -6.48
N ILE A 70 3.35 -18.66 -7.33
CA ILE A 70 4.65 -19.10 -7.85
C ILE A 70 5.75 -19.01 -6.80
N ARG A 71 5.57 -18.15 -5.78
CA ARG A 71 6.45 -18.04 -4.62
C ARG A 71 5.67 -17.75 -3.36
N VAL A 72 6.14 -18.30 -2.24
CA VAL A 72 5.60 -18.08 -0.91
C VAL A 72 6.75 -17.83 0.06
N ILE A 73 6.84 -16.61 0.59
CA ILE A 73 7.77 -16.28 1.68
C ILE A 73 7.01 -16.50 2.99
N GLN A 74 7.42 -17.50 3.77
CA GLN A 74 6.77 -17.87 5.02
C GLN A 74 7.71 -18.70 5.89
N GLY A 75 7.70 -18.46 7.21
CA GLY A 75 8.45 -19.23 8.18
C GLY A 75 9.15 -18.37 9.24
N PRO A 76 9.74 -18.99 10.27
CA PRO A 76 10.33 -18.29 11.40
C PRO A 76 11.57 -17.42 11.05
N HIS A 77 12.35 -17.78 10.02
CA HIS A 77 13.50 -16.98 9.58
C HIS A 77 13.08 -15.70 8.86
N THR A 78 11.87 -15.66 8.29
CA THR A 78 11.33 -14.46 7.61
C THR A 78 11.17 -13.25 8.51
N LYS A 79 11.06 -13.45 9.84
CA LYS A 79 10.73 -12.39 10.81
C LYS A 79 9.39 -11.71 10.54
N ILE A 80 8.56 -12.27 9.65
CA ILE A 80 7.21 -11.80 9.40
C ILE A 80 6.39 -12.15 10.65
N ILE A 81 6.16 -11.15 11.48
CA ILE A 81 5.31 -11.26 12.67
C ILE A 81 4.05 -10.48 12.37
N GLY A 82 2.89 -11.10 12.54
CA GLY A 82 1.60 -10.43 12.37
C GLY A 82 0.48 -10.99 13.21
N THR A 83 -0.57 -10.21 13.33
CA THR A 83 -1.85 -10.54 13.98
C THR A 83 -2.99 -10.34 12.97
N ALA A 84 -4.22 -10.69 13.36
CA ALA A 84 -5.40 -10.52 12.50
C ALA A 84 -5.70 -9.05 12.12
N TYR A 85 -5.16 -8.08 12.87
CA TYR A 85 -5.43 -6.65 12.73
C TYR A 85 -4.15 -5.79 12.71
N ALA A 86 -2.99 -6.40 12.95
CA ALA A 86 -1.69 -5.76 13.03
C ALA A 86 -0.67 -6.53 12.21
N ALA A 87 0.31 -5.80 11.67
CA ALA A 87 1.35 -6.24 10.76
C ALA A 87 0.92 -6.73 9.38
N ASN A 88 1.78 -6.41 8.40
CA ASN A 88 1.68 -6.86 7.02
C ASN A 88 0.33 -6.53 6.40
N ASP A 89 -0.30 -5.42 6.81
CA ASP A 89 -1.58 -4.96 6.27
C ASP A 89 -1.46 -4.53 4.80
N LYS A 90 -0.23 -4.14 4.42
CA LYS A 90 0.16 -3.62 3.13
C LYS A 90 1.44 -4.30 2.67
N VAL A 91 1.69 -4.28 1.37
CA VAL A 91 2.96 -4.65 0.76
C VAL A 91 3.32 -3.57 -0.24
N GLY A 92 4.57 -3.12 -0.19
CA GLY A 92 5.19 -2.29 -1.22
C GLY A 92 6.11 -3.13 -2.08
N ILE A 93 6.34 -2.70 -3.31
CA ILE A 93 7.24 -3.36 -4.25
C ILE A 93 8.16 -2.31 -4.88
N ASP A 94 9.37 -2.73 -5.19
CA ASP A 94 10.35 -1.99 -5.97
C ASP A 94 10.83 -2.90 -7.11
N PRO A 95 10.06 -2.99 -8.20
CA PRO A 95 10.39 -3.82 -9.35
C PRO A 95 11.76 -3.51 -9.95
N ALA A 96 12.11 -2.22 -10.03
CA ALA A 96 13.37 -1.78 -10.64
C ALA A 96 14.61 -2.29 -9.90
N ASN A 97 14.50 -2.57 -8.59
CA ASN A 97 15.60 -3.09 -7.78
C ASN A 97 15.36 -4.52 -7.26
N ASN A 98 14.33 -5.22 -7.75
CA ASN A 98 13.97 -6.56 -7.33
C ASN A 98 13.74 -6.70 -5.81
N GLU A 99 12.95 -5.81 -5.21
CA GLU A 99 12.68 -5.82 -3.78
C GLU A 99 11.18 -5.80 -3.43
N ILE A 100 10.83 -6.52 -2.37
CA ILE A 100 9.51 -6.50 -1.74
C ILE A 100 9.67 -5.88 -0.35
N LEU A 101 8.85 -4.89 -0.03
CA LEU A 101 8.85 -4.19 1.24
C LEU A 101 7.59 -4.54 2.01
N LEU A 102 7.77 -5.09 3.21
CA LEU A 102 6.68 -5.52 4.08
C LEU A 102 6.74 -4.75 5.40
N PRO A 103 5.88 -3.73 5.55
CA PRO A 103 5.73 -3.02 6.82
C PRO A 103 5.08 -3.91 7.89
N THR A 104 5.73 -4.00 9.04
CA THR A 104 5.22 -4.64 10.26
C THR A 104 4.98 -3.59 11.33
N GLY A 105 4.07 -3.86 12.26
CA GLY A 105 3.82 -3.01 13.41
C GLY A 105 2.42 -3.16 13.95
N THR A 106 2.16 -2.46 15.05
CA THR A 106 0.85 -2.41 15.70
C THR A 106 -0.19 -1.84 14.76
N GLY A 107 -1.33 -2.55 14.63
CA GLY A 107 -2.39 -2.30 13.66
C GLY A 107 -2.93 -0.87 13.60
N GLY A 108 -3.72 -0.60 12.56
CA GLY A 108 -4.15 0.74 12.15
C GLY A 108 -4.77 1.61 13.24
N GLY A 109 -4.61 2.93 13.06
CA GLY A 109 -5.05 3.98 13.99
C GLY A 109 -6.49 3.81 14.48
N GLY A 110 -6.65 3.81 15.80
CA GLY A 110 -7.94 3.68 16.49
C GLY A 110 -7.97 2.66 17.62
N GLY A 111 -6.85 2.00 17.95
CA GLY A 111 -6.78 1.06 19.09
C GLY A 111 -7.59 -0.23 18.90
N ARG A 112 -8.21 -0.44 17.73
CA ARG A 112 -8.93 -1.67 17.39
C ARG A 112 -7.98 -2.65 16.74
N GLY A 113 -7.24 -3.38 17.57
CA GLY A 113 -6.30 -4.41 17.13
C GLY A 113 -4.95 -4.34 17.81
N GLY A 114 -4.92 -3.85 19.06
CA GLY A 114 -3.72 -3.77 19.88
C GLY A 114 -3.02 -5.12 19.97
N ASP A 115 -1.96 -5.29 19.20
CA ASP A 115 -0.82 -5.94 19.79
C ASP A 115 -0.32 -5.01 20.91
N ASN A 116 -0.10 -5.55 22.10
CA ASN A 116 0.43 -4.78 23.23
C ASN A 116 1.93 -4.49 23.00
N GLY A 117 2.29 -3.92 21.85
CA GLY A 117 3.68 -3.73 21.42
C GLY A 117 4.43 -5.02 21.14
N THR A 118 3.73 -6.14 20.91
CA THR A 118 4.38 -7.44 20.66
C THR A 118 4.88 -7.60 19.22
N VAL A 119 4.35 -6.81 18.27
CA VAL A 119 4.87 -6.76 16.90
C VAL A 119 5.81 -5.56 16.77
N PRO A 120 7.08 -5.78 16.37
CA PRO A 120 8.00 -4.69 16.14
C PRO A 120 7.56 -3.84 14.94
N ASN A 121 7.59 -2.51 15.12
CA ASN A 121 7.45 -1.57 14.02
C ASN A 121 8.71 -1.64 13.15
N ALA A 122 8.56 -2.16 11.94
CA ALA A 122 9.68 -2.33 11.02
C ALA A 122 9.21 -2.28 9.57
N ILE A 123 10.16 -2.10 8.66
CA ILE A 123 10.00 -2.44 7.25
C ILE A 123 10.97 -3.59 6.98
N LEU A 124 10.42 -4.78 6.74
CA LEU A 124 11.17 -5.94 6.30
C LEU A 124 11.34 -5.85 4.80
N VAL A 125 12.55 -6.03 4.30
CA VAL A 125 12.80 -6.02 2.84
C VAL A 125 13.29 -7.38 2.41
N PHE A 126 12.62 -7.98 1.44
CA PHE A 126 12.95 -9.25 0.83
C PHE A 126 13.39 -9.05 -0.62
N ALA A 127 14.16 -9.98 -1.17
CA ALA A 127 14.36 -10.04 -2.61
C ALA A 127 13.04 -10.45 -3.31
N ARG A 128 12.78 -9.93 -4.51
CA ARG A 128 11.59 -10.25 -5.32
C ARG A 128 11.41 -11.75 -5.56
N GLU A 129 12.53 -12.45 -5.76
CA GLU A 129 12.56 -13.88 -6.06
C GLU A 129 12.66 -14.76 -4.81
N ALA A 130 12.64 -14.17 -3.60
CA ALA A 130 12.75 -14.93 -2.37
C ALA A 130 11.56 -15.91 -2.22
N ASN A 131 11.85 -17.12 -1.73
CA ASN A 131 10.87 -18.20 -1.62
C ASN A 131 11.20 -19.11 -0.44
N GLY A 132 10.18 -19.57 0.28
CA GLY A 132 10.31 -20.38 1.49
C GLY A 132 10.61 -19.57 2.74
N ASP A 133 11.29 -20.21 3.69
CA ASP A 133 11.67 -19.62 4.97
C ASP A 133 13.03 -18.92 4.87
N VAL A 134 13.00 -17.67 4.41
CA VAL A 134 14.18 -16.87 4.07
C VAL A 134 14.22 -15.58 4.86
N ALA A 135 15.39 -15.23 5.38
CA ALA A 135 15.57 -14.00 6.14
C ALA A 135 15.39 -12.74 5.28
N PRO A 136 14.91 -11.61 5.85
CA PRO A 136 14.92 -10.33 5.15
C PRO A 136 16.34 -9.93 4.74
N LYS A 137 16.49 -9.38 3.53
CA LYS A 137 17.73 -8.76 3.03
C LYS A 137 18.17 -7.59 3.91
N ARG A 138 17.19 -6.83 4.43
CA ARG A 138 17.41 -5.78 5.44
C ARG A 138 16.14 -5.54 6.25
N ILE A 139 16.34 -4.95 7.42
CA ILE A 139 15.28 -4.55 8.34
C ILE A 139 15.52 -3.09 8.69
N LEU A 140 14.54 -2.23 8.48
CA LEU A 140 14.54 -0.83 8.93
C LEU A 140 13.61 -0.73 10.15
N SER A 141 14.17 -0.48 11.32
CA SER A 141 13.44 -0.50 12.59
C SER A 141 14.19 0.24 13.70
N GLY A 142 13.46 0.70 14.71
CA GLY A 142 14.06 1.32 15.90
C GLY A 142 13.54 2.74 16.15
N PRO A 143 13.90 3.34 17.29
CA PRO A 143 13.32 4.61 17.71
C PRO A 143 13.66 5.78 16.77
N ASP A 144 14.87 5.85 16.23
CA ASP A 144 15.34 6.93 15.36
C ASP A 144 14.72 6.88 13.96
N THR A 145 14.22 5.72 13.54
CA THR A 145 13.46 5.60 12.28
C THR A 145 12.15 6.39 12.33
N GLN A 146 11.61 6.64 13.53
CA GLN A 146 10.27 7.21 13.74
C GLN A 146 9.12 6.38 13.15
N ILE A 147 9.36 5.17 12.64
CA ILE A 147 8.32 4.28 12.15
C ILE A 147 7.47 3.83 13.35
N ARG A 148 6.16 4.08 13.27
CA ARG A 148 5.18 3.76 14.31
C ARG A 148 3.90 3.25 13.68
N GLY A 149 3.40 2.13 14.19
CA GLY A 149 2.26 1.41 13.62
C GLY A 149 2.59 0.82 12.25
N VAL A 150 1.56 0.31 11.58
CA VAL A 150 1.71 -0.20 10.21
C VAL A 150 1.85 0.95 9.22
N ALA A 151 3.05 1.12 8.66
CA ALA A 151 3.31 2.09 7.60
C ALA A 151 2.72 1.62 6.26
N SER A 152 2.31 2.56 5.41
CA SER A 152 2.28 2.31 3.97
C SER A 152 3.58 2.77 3.35
N VAL A 153 4.15 1.97 2.45
CA VAL A 153 5.45 2.26 1.85
C VAL A 153 5.38 2.31 0.33
N ALA A 154 6.18 3.17 -0.27
CA ALA A 154 6.42 3.26 -1.70
C ALA A 154 7.87 3.63 -1.95
N VAL A 155 8.36 3.39 -3.16
CA VAL A 155 9.75 3.65 -3.54
C VAL A 155 9.79 4.55 -4.77
N ASP A 156 10.69 5.53 -4.79
CA ASP A 156 11.12 6.21 -6.00
C ASP A 156 12.48 5.61 -6.40
N PRO A 157 12.52 4.69 -7.37
CA PRO A 157 13.76 4.05 -7.78
C PRO A 157 14.70 4.99 -8.55
N VAL A 158 14.18 6.08 -9.15
CA VAL A 158 14.99 7.06 -9.90
C VAL A 158 15.82 7.89 -8.94
N ARG A 159 15.23 8.29 -7.81
CA ARG A 159 15.91 9.11 -6.78
C ARG A 159 16.52 8.31 -5.64
N ASN A 160 16.40 6.98 -5.68
CA ASN A 160 16.81 6.10 -4.59
C ASN A 160 16.19 6.50 -3.24
N LEU A 161 14.87 6.71 -3.21
CA LEU A 161 14.13 7.08 -2.00
C LEU A 161 13.10 6.02 -1.60
N LEU A 162 12.98 5.80 -0.29
CA LEU A 162 11.92 5.02 0.34
C LEU A 162 11.02 5.96 1.14
N PHE A 163 9.72 5.86 0.93
CA PHE A 163 8.70 6.63 1.64
C PHE A 163 7.95 5.71 2.58
N ALA A 164 7.69 6.18 3.80
CA ALA A 164 6.84 5.51 4.76
C ALA A 164 5.82 6.51 5.33
N ASN A 165 4.55 6.29 5.04
CA ASN A 165 3.45 7.04 5.63
C ASN A 165 3.06 6.41 6.97
N VAL A 166 3.27 7.15 8.06
CA VAL A 166 2.99 6.74 9.43
C VAL A 166 2.21 7.83 10.15
N ALA A 167 1.06 7.48 10.73
CA ALA A 167 0.30 8.30 11.69
C ALA A 167 0.41 9.85 11.53
N GLY A 168 0.04 10.39 10.37
CA GLY A 168 0.07 11.84 10.10
C GLY A 168 1.43 12.41 9.70
N LYS A 169 2.39 11.56 9.30
CA LYS A 169 3.73 11.92 8.84
C LYS A 169 4.12 11.12 7.60
N MET A 170 4.81 11.75 6.66
CA MET A 170 5.56 11.05 5.63
C MET A 170 7.04 11.06 6.01
N LEU A 171 7.61 9.89 6.21
CA LEU A 171 9.04 9.71 6.44
C LEU A 171 9.73 9.41 5.12
N ILE A 172 10.84 10.08 4.85
CA ILE A 172 11.64 9.90 3.64
C ILE A 172 13.00 9.36 4.03
N PHE A 173 13.40 8.22 3.48
CA PHE A 173 14.68 7.57 3.71
C PHE A 173 15.44 7.38 2.39
N ASP A 174 16.74 7.12 2.48
CA ASP A 174 17.42 6.44 1.38
C ASP A 174 16.78 5.06 1.15
N ARG A 175 16.65 4.65 -0.12
CA ARG A 175 16.02 3.38 -0.52
C ARG A 175 16.62 2.17 0.20
N THR A 176 17.91 2.22 0.47
CA THR A 176 18.69 1.14 1.10
C THR A 176 18.79 1.27 2.62
N ALA A 177 18.07 2.20 3.25
CA ALA A 177 18.11 2.38 4.70
C ALA A 177 17.82 1.07 5.45
N SER A 178 18.57 0.85 6.53
CA SER A 178 18.52 -0.35 7.37
C SER A 178 18.86 -0.02 8.82
N GLY A 179 18.59 -0.94 9.74
CA GLY A 179 18.79 -0.74 11.17
C GLY A 179 17.95 0.44 11.68
N ASN A 180 18.51 1.21 12.62
CA ASN A 180 17.87 2.35 13.24
C ASN A 180 18.21 3.68 12.52
N THR A 181 18.10 3.69 11.19
CA THR A 181 18.46 4.85 10.36
C THR A 181 17.42 5.97 10.49
N LYS A 182 17.86 7.22 10.70
CA LYS A 182 17.00 8.41 10.75
C LYS A 182 16.45 8.74 9.35
N PRO A 183 15.20 9.24 9.25
CA PRO A 183 14.69 9.77 7.99
C PRO A 183 15.50 11.01 7.55
N LYS A 184 15.70 11.16 6.24
CA LYS A 184 16.33 12.33 5.60
C LYS A 184 15.43 13.56 5.65
N ALA A 185 14.13 13.33 5.57
CA ALA A 185 13.12 14.38 5.64
C ALA A 185 11.83 13.80 6.25
N VAL A 186 11.05 14.68 6.87
CA VAL A 186 9.76 14.34 7.46
C VAL A 186 8.75 15.40 7.07
N ILE A 187 7.75 15.03 6.27
CA ILE A 187 6.61 15.91 5.96
C ILE A 187 5.56 15.70 7.05
N THR A 188 5.24 16.76 7.79
CA THR A 188 4.32 16.70 8.94
C THR A 188 3.85 18.10 9.33
N GLY A 189 2.71 18.18 9.99
CA GLY A 189 2.16 19.42 10.54
C GLY A 189 0.85 19.84 9.89
N PRO A 190 0.20 20.89 10.39
CA PRO A 190 -1.14 21.29 9.95
C PRO A 190 -1.22 21.67 8.47
N LYS A 191 -0.23 22.39 7.91
CA LYS A 191 -0.21 22.78 6.50
C LYS A 191 0.02 21.59 5.59
N SER A 192 0.78 20.60 6.05
CA SER A 192 1.07 19.38 5.27
C SER A 192 -0.17 18.60 4.88
N SER A 193 -1.27 18.77 5.61
CA SER A 193 -2.52 18.03 5.40
C SER A 193 -2.32 16.51 5.48
N MET A 194 -1.25 16.02 6.12
CA MET A 194 -0.99 14.60 6.24
C MET A 194 -2.15 13.91 6.97
N GLY A 195 -2.82 12.98 6.28
CA GLY A 195 -3.96 12.24 6.79
C GLY A 195 -3.55 10.90 7.40
N ASN A 196 -4.42 10.35 8.24
CA ASN A 196 -4.33 8.95 8.66
C ASN A 196 -5.04 8.07 7.64
N ILE A 197 -4.35 7.00 7.25
CA ILE A 197 -4.81 5.87 6.41
C ILE A 197 -4.88 6.18 4.90
N SER A 198 -3.88 5.68 4.16
CA SER A 198 -4.03 5.24 2.76
C SER A 198 -2.84 4.37 2.34
N THR A 199 -2.99 3.66 1.21
CA THR A 199 -1.81 3.33 0.40
C THR A 199 -1.18 4.61 -0.13
N ILE A 200 0.14 4.64 -0.23
CA ILE A 200 0.86 5.71 -0.94
C ILE A 200 1.41 5.18 -2.24
N GLN A 201 1.54 6.06 -3.22
CA GLN A 201 2.15 5.78 -4.52
C GLN A 201 3.19 6.87 -4.81
N THR A 202 4.14 6.57 -5.67
CA THR A 202 5.11 7.55 -6.19
C THR A 202 4.90 7.69 -7.68
N TYR A 203 5.14 8.89 -8.20
CA TYR A 203 5.31 9.11 -9.62
C TYR A 203 6.72 9.68 -9.88
N PRO A 204 7.72 8.79 -10.09
CA PRO A 204 9.12 9.18 -10.24
C PRO A 204 9.39 10.22 -11.34
N PRO A 205 8.75 10.21 -12.53
CA PRO A 205 9.04 11.21 -13.55
C PRO A 205 8.89 12.66 -13.07
N LYS A 206 7.93 12.93 -12.18
CA LYS A 206 7.71 14.27 -11.57
C LYS A 206 8.29 14.42 -10.17
N GLY A 207 8.77 13.34 -9.56
CA GLY A 207 9.20 13.35 -8.16
C GLY A 207 8.03 13.68 -7.23
N LEU A 208 6.90 13.02 -7.44
CA LEU A 208 5.70 13.19 -6.62
C LEU A 208 5.44 11.99 -5.73
N ILE A 209 4.92 12.26 -4.54
CA ILE A 209 4.35 11.30 -3.60
C ILE A 209 2.84 11.54 -3.59
N ILE A 210 2.04 10.52 -3.86
CA ILE A 210 0.58 10.59 -3.91
C ILE A 210 0.02 9.75 -2.75
N GLY A 211 -0.90 10.33 -1.99
CA GLY A 211 -1.53 9.65 -0.86
C GLY A 211 -2.73 10.40 -0.31
N ALA A 212 -3.44 9.81 0.66
CA ALA A 212 -4.55 10.50 1.29
C ALA A 212 -4.07 11.62 2.22
N CYS A 213 -4.85 12.68 2.24
CA CYS A 213 -4.69 13.83 3.11
C CYS A 213 -5.97 14.09 3.91
N THR A 214 -5.86 14.96 4.90
CA THR A 214 -6.97 15.38 5.76
C THR A 214 -8.19 15.86 4.95
N GLY A 215 -9.39 15.58 5.46
CA GLY A 215 -10.64 15.96 4.81
C GLY A 215 -11.07 15.02 3.67
N GLY A 216 -10.62 13.76 3.68
CA GLY A 216 -11.06 12.76 2.71
C GLY A 216 -10.53 12.99 1.29
N ALA A 217 -9.41 13.69 1.17
CA ALA A 217 -8.83 14.08 -0.09
C ALA A 217 -7.64 13.19 -0.48
N ILE A 218 -7.30 13.18 -1.76
CA ILE A 218 -6.01 12.67 -2.24
C ILE A 218 -5.15 13.88 -2.56
N CYS A 219 -3.90 13.85 -2.10
CA CYS A 219 -2.95 14.92 -2.27
C CYS A 219 -1.65 14.41 -2.91
N ALA A 220 -0.93 15.33 -3.55
CA ALA A 220 0.40 15.09 -4.07
C ALA A 220 1.42 16.04 -3.42
N TRP A 221 2.49 15.50 -2.88
CA TRP A 221 3.63 16.22 -2.33
C TRP A 221 4.87 15.97 -3.19
N SER A 222 5.89 16.80 -3.05
CA SER A 222 7.19 16.55 -3.70
C SER A 222 8.05 15.63 -2.85
N VAL A 223 8.88 14.84 -3.53
CA VAL A 223 9.90 14.00 -2.88
C VAL A 223 10.99 14.78 -2.14
N ASN A 224 11.11 16.09 -2.40
CA ASN A 224 12.06 16.99 -1.75
C ASN A 224 11.46 17.79 -0.59
N ASP A 225 10.17 17.57 -0.29
CA ASP A 225 9.45 18.30 0.74
C ASP A 225 9.92 17.89 2.15
N ASN A 226 10.01 18.85 3.07
CA ASN A 226 10.43 18.62 4.46
C ASN A 226 9.75 19.63 5.40
N GLY A 227 9.26 19.15 6.55
CA GLY A 227 8.53 19.95 7.53
C GLY A 227 7.05 20.15 7.18
N ASP A 228 6.50 21.28 7.63
CA ASP A 228 5.08 21.62 7.48
C ASP A 228 4.80 22.33 6.15
N VAL A 229 4.81 21.56 5.07
CA VAL A 229 4.70 22.07 3.69
C VAL A 229 3.43 21.55 3.01
N PRO A 230 2.61 22.44 2.40
CA PRO A 230 1.34 22.04 1.82
C PRO A 230 1.52 21.13 0.59
N PRO A 231 0.53 20.27 0.29
CA PRO A 231 0.53 19.50 -0.94
C PRO A 231 0.45 20.43 -2.16
N ARG A 232 1.08 20.01 -3.27
CA ARG A 232 1.08 20.72 -4.55
C ARG A 232 -0.26 20.61 -5.26
N TYR A 233 -0.89 19.44 -5.13
CA TYR A 233 -2.16 19.15 -5.76
C TYR A 233 -3.08 18.45 -4.77
N LYS A 234 -4.39 18.64 -4.94
CA LYS A 234 -5.42 18.08 -4.08
C LYS A 234 -6.69 17.77 -4.87
N ILE A 235 -7.19 16.55 -4.76
CA ILE A 235 -8.52 16.13 -5.19
C ILE A 235 -9.38 15.92 -3.94
N PRO A 236 -10.52 16.60 -3.78
CA PRO A 236 -11.45 16.40 -2.67
C PRO A 236 -12.28 15.11 -2.86
N ALA A 237 -11.61 13.97 -2.94
CA ALA A 237 -12.17 12.69 -3.38
C ALA A 237 -13.45 12.28 -2.64
N GLU A 238 -13.47 12.33 -1.30
CA GLU A 238 -14.64 11.98 -0.48
C GLU A 238 -15.83 12.92 -0.74
N GLN A 239 -15.59 14.21 -1.05
CA GLN A 239 -16.68 15.12 -1.42
C GLN A 239 -17.26 14.77 -2.80
N LEU A 240 -16.42 14.28 -3.71
CA LEU A 240 -16.83 13.90 -5.07
C LEU A 240 -17.59 12.58 -5.11
N ILE A 241 -17.24 11.60 -4.25
CA ILE A 241 -17.84 10.26 -4.31
C ILE A 241 -18.65 9.87 -3.08
N SER A 242 -18.64 10.69 -2.02
CA SER A 242 -19.34 10.43 -0.75
C SER A 242 -18.87 9.18 0.01
N TYR A 243 -17.64 8.70 -0.26
CA TYR A 243 -17.02 7.57 0.42
C TYR A 243 -15.61 7.89 0.87
N THR A 244 -15.24 7.36 2.04
CA THR A 244 -13.85 7.38 2.52
C THR A 244 -12.95 6.60 1.57
N ILE A 245 -11.80 7.19 1.26
CA ILE A 245 -10.79 6.57 0.41
C ILE A 245 -9.76 5.85 1.28
N PHE A 246 -9.49 4.58 0.95
CA PHE A 246 -8.54 3.73 1.70
C PHE A 246 -7.30 3.36 0.89
N GLY A 247 -7.27 3.69 -0.40
CA GLY A 247 -6.13 3.46 -1.27
C GLY A 247 -6.21 4.28 -2.55
N VAL A 248 -5.11 4.31 -3.27
CA VAL A 248 -4.98 4.95 -4.58
C VAL A 248 -4.09 4.08 -5.45
N ALA A 249 -4.46 3.92 -6.71
CA ALA A 249 -3.61 3.40 -7.78
C ALA A 249 -3.45 4.45 -8.88
N LEU A 250 -2.32 4.44 -9.57
CA LEU A 250 -2.03 5.36 -10.67
C LEU A 250 -2.11 4.62 -12.00
N ASP A 251 -2.65 5.27 -13.02
CA ASP A 251 -2.55 4.88 -14.43
C ASP A 251 -1.94 6.05 -15.23
N PRO A 252 -0.60 6.14 -15.26
CA PRO A 252 0.08 7.25 -15.93
C PRO A 252 -0.16 7.29 -17.44
N VAL A 253 -0.42 6.15 -18.07
CA VAL A 253 -0.63 6.05 -19.53
C VAL A 253 -1.89 6.81 -19.93
N HIS A 254 -2.95 6.69 -19.13
CA HIS A 254 -4.22 7.37 -19.37
C HIS A 254 -4.37 8.66 -18.57
N LYS A 255 -3.35 9.05 -17.80
CA LYS A 255 -3.36 10.21 -16.90
C LYS A 255 -4.48 10.13 -15.84
N GLU A 256 -4.69 8.93 -15.32
CA GLU A 256 -5.80 8.60 -14.43
C GLU A 256 -5.30 8.17 -13.03
N ILE A 257 -6.15 8.36 -12.03
CA ILE A 257 -6.04 7.70 -10.73
C ILE A 257 -7.28 6.85 -10.48
N ILE A 258 -7.11 5.75 -9.76
CA ILE A 258 -8.19 4.83 -9.42
C ILE A 258 -8.32 4.75 -7.90
N LEU A 259 -9.52 5.02 -7.41
CA LEU A 259 -9.86 5.06 -5.99
C LEU A 259 -10.94 4.03 -5.64
N PRO A 260 -10.80 3.28 -4.55
CA PRO A 260 -11.85 2.40 -4.07
C PRO A 260 -12.95 3.20 -3.34
N ALA A 261 -14.19 3.02 -3.77
CA ALA A 261 -15.39 3.53 -3.10
C ALA A 261 -16.01 2.42 -2.24
N ALA A 262 -15.38 2.15 -1.10
CA ALA A 262 -15.79 1.07 -0.18
C ALA A 262 -15.84 1.51 1.28
N GLY A 263 -15.63 2.80 1.55
CA GLY A 263 -15.32 3.30 2.86
C GLY A 263 -16.48 3.32 3.87
N HIS A 264 -16.17 2.96 5.11
CA HIS A 264 -17.11 2.84 6.22
C HIS A 264 -16.98 4.03 7.19
N ARG A 265 -17.65 5.15 6.90
CA ARG A 265 -18.01 6.14 7.93
C ARG A 265 -19.52 6.09 8.13
N MET A 266 -19.95 6.23 9.38
CA MET A 266 -21.36 6.29 9.74
C MET A 266 -21.79 7.76 9.82
N PRO A 267 -22.99 8.10 9.33
CA PRO A 267 -23.92 7.21 8.63
C PRO A 267 -23.41 6.87 7.23
N ARG A 268 -23.58 5.60 6.81
CA ARG A 268 -23.36 5.24 5.39
C ARG A 268 -24.32 6.06 4.53
N PRO A 269 -23.90 6.55 3.34
CA PRO A 269 -24.84 7.12 2.38
C PRO A 269 -25.97 6.11 2.13
N PRO A 270 -27.25 6.51 2.19
CA PRO A 270 -28.38 5.60 1.99
C PRO A 270 -28.47 5.08 0.54
N SER A 271 -27.76 5.71 -0.38
CA SER A 271 -27.56 5.31 -1.78
C SER A 271 -26.21 5.84 -2.26
N GLY A 272 -25.63 5.24 -3.31
CA GLY A 272 -24.35 5.66 -3.87
C GLY A 272 -23.50 4.52 -4.45
N LEU A 273 -22.31 4.88 -4.95
CA LEU A 273 -21.29 4.00 -5.52
C LEU A 273 -20.61 3.13 -4.43
N MET A 274 -21.32 2.17 -3.85
CA MET A 274 -20.73 1.23 -2.88
C MET A 274 -20.10 0.03 -3.60
N ASN A 275 -18.92 -0.40 -3.14
CA ASN A 275 -18.15 -1.51 -3.73
C ASN A 275 -17.73 -1.24 -5.19
N ALA A 276 -17.41 0.01 -5.50
CA ALA A 276 -16.97 0.43 -6.83
C ALA A 276 -15.49 0.84 -6.83
N ALA A 277 -14.87 0.78 -8.00
CA ALA A 277 -13.64 1.50 -8.30
C ALA A 277 -14.02 2.75 -9.10
N VAL A 278 -13.55 3.91 -8.66
CA VAL A 278 -13.83 5.20 -9.30
C VAL A 278 -12.55 5.74 -9.91
N THR A 279 -12.61 6.09 -11.19
CA THR A 279 -11.47 6.64 -11.93
C THR A 279 -11.62 8.15 -12.05
N PHE A 280 -10.54 8.89 -11.76
CA PHE A 280 -10.45 10.32 -12.00
C PHE A 280 -9.32 10.62 -12.98
N SER A 281 -9.57 11.55 -13.90
CA SER A 281 -8.48 12.16 -14.66
C SER A 281 -7.72 13.14 -13.75
N TRP A 282 -6.38 13.07 -13.76
CA TRP A 282 -5.51 14.00 -13.03
C TRP A 282 -4.24 14.32 -13.83
N PRO A 283 -4.38 15.00 -14.99
CA PRO A 283 -3.26 15.23 -15.90
C PRO A 283 -2.09 15.98 -15.28
N GLU A 284 -2.34 16.88 -14.34
CA GLU A 284 -1.33 17.77 -13.73
C GLU A 284 -0.25 17.04 -12.93
N ILE A 285 -0.52 15.80 -12.49
CA ILE A 285 0.50 14.97 -11.82
C ILE A 285 1.30 14.12 -12.80
N PHE A 286 0.89 14.03 -14.08
CA PHE A 286 1.51 13.18 -15.10
C PHE A 286 2.21 13.96 -16.22
N GLU A 287 1.69 15.14 -16.59
CA GLU A 287 2.25 16.09 -17.56
C GLU A 287 3.38 16.90 -17.00
#